data_AF-A0A3S4KM93-F1
#
_entry.id   AF-A0A3S4KM93-F1
#
_cell.length_a   1.000
_cell.length_b   1.000
_cell.length_c   1.000
_cell.angle_alpha   90.00
_cell.angle_beta   90.00
_cell.angle_gamma   90.00
#
_symmetry.space_group_name_H-M   'P 1'
#
loop_
_entity.id
_entity.type
_entity.pdbx_description
1 polymer ?
#
loop_
_entity_poly.entity_id
_entity_poly.type
_entity_poly.pdbx_seq_one_letter_code
_entity_poly.pdbx_strand_id
1 'polypeptide(L)'
;MYQHHNWQGALLDYPVSKVVCVGSNYAKHIKEMGSATPEEPVLFIKPETALCDLRQPLVLPEGWARCITKSSWRVLIGSTLRQATEEHVLKGIAGYGVARWISRCATCRRK
;
A
#
# COMPACT_ATOMS: atom_id res chain seq x y z
N MET A 1 10.56 -14.10 -4.47
CA MET A 1 9.95 -12.85 -4.97
C MET A 1 8.44 -12.95 -4.76
N TYR A 2 7.75 -11.87 -4.40
CA TYR A 2 6.29 -11.90 -4.15
C TYR A 2 5.52 -12.27 -5.41
N GLN A 3 4.39 -12.97 -5.25
CA GLN A 3 3.43 -13.28 -6.31
C GLN A 3 2.00 -12.98 -5.82
N HIS A 4 1.13 -12.57 -6.74
CA HIS A 4 -0.27 -12.35 -6.43
C HIS A 4 -0.98 -13.67 -6.17
N HIS A 5 -1.78 -13.70 -5.10
CA HIS A 5 -2.60 -14.85 -4.75
C HIS A 5 -4.02 -14.37 -4.45
N ASN A 6 -5.01 -15.20 -4.74
CA ASN A 6 -6.37 -14.98 -4.24
C ASN A 6 -6.47 -15.36 -2.75
N TRP A 7 -7.66 -15.20 -2.17
CA TRP A 7 -7.89 -15.47 -0.76
C TRP A 7 -7.61 -16.93 -0.37
N GLN A 8 -7.88 -17.88 -1.27
CA GLN A 8 -7.62 -19.31 -1.08
C GLN A 8 -6.14 -19.67 -1.26
N GLY A 9 -5.29 -18.72 -1.67
CA GLY A 9 -3.87 -18.94 -1.92
C GLY A 9 -3.56 -19.50 -3.30
N ALA A 10 -4.49 -19.49 -4.25
CA ALA A 10 -4.19 -19.81 -5.64
C ALA A 10 -3.47 -18.63 -6.30
N LEU A 11 -2.47 -18.93 -7.12
CA LEU A 11 -1.71 -17.94 -7.87
C LEU A 11 -2.60 -17.20 -8.86
N LEU A 12 -2.36 -15.89 -9.00
CA LEU A 12 -3.00 -15.04 -9.99
C LEU A 12 -1.98 -14.64 -11.06
N ASP A 13 -2.38 -14.75 -12.32
CA ASP A 13 -1.54 -14.43 -13.48
C ASP A 13 -1.53 -12.93 -13.79
N TYR A 14 -1.02 -12.13 -12.85
CA TYR A 14 -0.78 -10.70 -13.02
C TYR A 14 0.69 -10.37 -12.76
N PRO A 15 1.30 -9.46 -13.53
CA PRO A 15 2.67 -9.03 -13.31
C PRO A 15 2.79 -8.18 -12.03
N VAL A 16 3.82 -8.45 -11.24
CA VAL A 16 4.20 -7.62 -10.09
C VAL A 16 5.09 -6.48 -10.58
N SER A 17 4.87 -5.25 -10.14
CA SER A 17 5.71 -4.11 -10.53
C SER A 17 5.86 -3.07 -9.42
N LYS A 18 4.76 -2.44 -9.03
CA LYS A 18 4.76 -1.34 -8.05
C LYS A 18 3.44 -1.28 -7.30
N VAL A 19 3.48 -0.64 -6.15
CA VAL A 19 2.30 -0.27 -5.38
C VAL A 19 2.22 1.24 -5.31
N VAL A 20 1.21 1.84 -5.95
CA VAL A 20 0.87 3.25 -5.77
C VAL A 20 0.02 3.38 -4.51
N CYS A 21 0.35 4.34 -3.66
CA CYS A 21 -0.29 4.54 -2.37
C CYS A 21 -0.70 5.99 -2.19
N VAL A 22 -1.75 6.19 -1.40
CA VAL A 22 -2.27 7.50 -1.02
C VAL A 22 -2.04 7.76 0.47
N GLY A 23 -1.38 8.85 0.79
CA GLY A 23 -1.22 9.39 2.13
C GLY A 23 -2.39 10.29 2.51
N SER A 24 -2.61 10.48 3.82
CA SER A 24 -3.61 11.44 4.33
C SER A 24 -5.03 11.25 3.78
N ASN A 25 -5.44 10.00 3.51
CA ASN A 25 -6.75 9.70 2.91
C ASN A 25 -7.91 9.55 3.92
N TYR A 26 -7.62 9.61 5.23
CA TYR A 26 -8.63 9.48 6.29
C TYR A 26 -8.59 10.69 7.22
N ALA A 27 -9.68 11.46 7.29
CA ALA A 27 -9.74 12.72 8.04
C ALA A 27 -9.40 12.55 9.53
N LYS A 28 -9.83 11.46 10.18
CA LYS A 28 -9.44 11.16 11.57
C LYS A 28 -7.93 10.98 11.71
N HIS A 29 -7.32 10.26 10.76
CA HIS A 29 -5.89 10.01 10.77
C HIS A 29 -5.07 11.29 10.50
N ILE A 30 -5.56 12.19 9.64
CA ILE A 30 -4.96 13.51 9.42
C ILE A 30 -4.93 14.31 10.74
N LYS A 31 -6.05 14.33 11.47
CA LYS A 31 -6.17 14.99 12.77
C LYS A 31 -5.22 14.41 13.81
N GLU A 32 -5.12 13.08 13.92
CA GLU A 32 -4.17 12.40 14.81
C GLU A 32 -2.71 12.79 14.54
N MET A 33 -2.36 12.95 13.27
CA MET A 33 -1.02 13.33 12.84
C MET A 33 -0.76 14.85 12.93
N GLY A 34 -1.77 15.66 13.29
CA GLY A 34 -1.66 17.12 13.33
C GLY A 34 -1.34 17.76 11.99
N SER A 35 -1.67 17.08 10.88
CA SER A 35 -1.34 17.53 9.52
C SER A 35 -2.48 18.35 8.92
N ALA A 36 -2.18 19.22 7.95
CA ALA A 36 -3.21 19.88 7.15
C ALA A 36 -3.87 18.89 6.18
N THR A 37 -5.16 19.10 5.89
CA THR A 37 -5.86 18.35 4.84
C THR A 37 -5.32 18.82 3.49
N PRO A 38 -4.76 17.92 2.66
CA PRO A 38 -4.25 18.30 1.36
C PRO A 38 -5.42 18.52 0.38
N GLU A 39 -5.29 19.49 -0.53
CA GLU A 39 -6.27 19.75 -1.60
C GLU A 39 -6.23 18.68 -2.69
N GLU A 40 -5.06 18.10 -2.94
CA GLU A 40 -4.84 17.01 -3.89
C GLU A 40 -4.29 15.75 -3.18
N PRO A 41 -4.52 14.54 -3.73
CA PRO A 41 -4.03 13.30 -3.12
C PRO A 41 -2.49 13.26 -3.00
N VAL A 42 -2.00 12.97 -1.80
CA VAL A 42 -0.56 12.76 -1.57
C VAL A 42 -0.18 11.37 -2.05
N LEU A 43 0.50 11.26 -3.19
CA LEU A 43 0.87 9.98 -3.79
C LEU A 43 2.33 9.62 -3.54
N PHE A 44 2.59 8.33 -3.28
CA PHE A 44 3.94 7.76 -3.23
C PHE A 44 3.92 6.31 -3.72
N ILE A 45 5.11 5.76 -4.00
CA ILE A 45 5.26 4.44 -4.60
C ILE A 45 6.13 3.54 -3.72
N LYS A 46 5.76 2.27 -3.59
CA LYS A 46 6.66 1.19 -3.17
C LYS A 46 7.02 0.31 -4.37
N PRO A 47 8.31 -0.07 -4.52
CA PRO A 47 8.73 -1.02 -5.54
C PRO A 47 8.26 -2.44 -5.20
N GLU A 48 8.30 -3.34 -6.18
CA GLU A 48 8.04 -4.78 -6.01
C GLU A 48 8.85 -5.42 -4.88
N THR A 49 10.08 -4.97 -4.63
CA THR A 49 10.95 -5.50 -3.58
C THR A 49 10.43 -5.24 -2.16
N ALA A 50 9.45 -4.36 -2.01
CA ALA A 50 8.78 -4.12 -0.73
C ALA A 50 7.55 -5.02 -0.51
N LEU A 51 7.15 -5.84 -1.49
CA LEU A 51 6.02 -6.75 -1.38
C LEU A 51 6.44 -8.09 -0.77
N CYS A 52 5.62 -8.60 0.14
CA CYS A 52 5.77 -9.91 0.76
C CYS A 52 4.39 -10.51 1.07
N ASP A 53 4.33 -11.82 1.27
CA ASP A 53 3.09 -12.51 1.65
C ASP A 53 2.73 -12.17 3.11
N LEU A 54 1.54 -11.61 3.32
CA LEU A 54 1.04 -11.22 4.63
C LEU A 54 0.86 -12.41 5.59
N ARG A 55 0.74 -13.63 5.05
CA ARG A 55 0.59 -14.87 5.83
C ARG A 55 1.92 -15.37 6.40
N GLN A 56 3.04 -14.89 5.86
CA GLN A 56 4.37 -15.27 6.32
C GLN A 56 4.86 -14.35 7.45
N PRO A 57 5.75 -14.82 8.33
CA PRO A 57 6.37 -13.99 9.34
C PRO A 57 7.03 -12.74 8.73
N LEU A 58 6.76 -11.58 9.32
CA LEU A 58 7.32 -10.31 8.89
C LEU A 58 8.65 -10.05 9.61
N VAL A 59 9.74 -9.95 8.85
CA VAL A 59 11.04 -9.50 9.36
C VAL A 59 11.14 -7.98 9.22
N LEU A 60 11.36 -7.28 10.33
CA LEU A 60 11.61 -5.84 10.32
C LEU A 60 13.12 -5.56 10.21
N PRO A 61 13.54 -4.51 9.49
CA PRO A 61 14.95 -4.17 9.39
C PRO A 61 15.56 -3.82 10.74
N GLU A 62 16.72 -4.41 11.05
CA GLU A 62 17.51 -4.05 12.22
C GLU A 62 18.07 -2.62 12.09
N GLY A 63 18.19 -1.89 13.21
CA GLY A 63 18.73 -0.54 13.24
C GLY A 63 17.75 0.60 12.89
N TRP A 64 16.48 0.27 12.59
CA TRP A 64 15.39 1.26 12.53
C TRP A 64 14.90 1.57 13.95
N ALA A 65 14.84 2.85 14.32
CA ALA A 65 14.42 3.28 15.66
C ALA A 65 13.04 2.75 16.05
N ARG A 66 12.04 2.98 15.18
CA ARG A 66 10.67 2.50 15.36
C ARG A 66 9.99 2.32 14.01
N CYS A 67 9.50 1.11 13.76
CA CYS A 67 8.60 0.81 12.65
C CYS A 67 7.16 1.07 13.08
N ILE A 68 6.39 1.79 12.25
CA ILE A 68 4.96 1.96 12.42
C ILE A 68 4.26 1.11 11.37
N THR A 69 3.30 0.31 11.82
CA THR A 69 2.46 -0.50 10.95
C THR A 69 1.08 0.11 10.87
N LYS A 70 0.55 0.25 9.65
CA LYS A 70 -0.83 0.70 9.40
C LYS A 70 -1.53 -0.33 8.54
N SER A 71 -2.70 -0.80 8.97
CA SER A 71 -3.57 -1.61 8.13
C SER A 71 -4.21 -0.72 7.07
N SER A 72 -4.35 -1.25 5.86
CA SER A 72 -4.82 -0.46 4.73
C SER A 72 -5.46 -1.34 3.67
N TRP A 73 -6.48 -0.80 3.00
CA TRP A 73 -7.10 -1.43 1.85
C TRP A 73 -6.19 -1.40 0.63
N ARG A 74 -6.33 -2.40 -0.24
CA ARG A 74 -5.62 -2.52 -1.51
C ARG A 74 -6.59 -2.84 -2.62
N VAL A 75 -6.26 -2.33 -3.79
CA VAL A 75 -6.97 -2.59 -5.04
C VAL A 75 -5.93 -3.19 -5.98
N LEU A 76 -6.24 -4.36 -6.54
CA LEU A 76 -5.44 -4.98 -7.59
C LEU A 76 -5.95 -4.46 -8.93
N ILE A 77 -5.03 -3.94 -9.75
CA ILE A 77 -5.32 -3.41 -11.07
C ILE A 77 -5.07 -4.51 -12.10
N GLY A 78 -6.11 -4.88 -12.84
CA GLY A 78 -6.07 -5.95 -13.85
C GLY A 78 -5.78 -5.48 -15.28
N SER A 79 -5.97 -4.19 -15.57
CA SER A 79 -5.72 -3.61 -16.89
C SER A 79 -4.85 -2.36 -16.83
N THR A 80 -4.12 -2.06 -17.90
CA THR A 80 -3.28 -0.85 -17.95
C THR A 80 -4.16 0.40 -18.00
N LEU A 81 -3.97 1.29 -17.03
CA LEU A 81 -4.70 2.56 -16.93
C LEU A 81 -3.74 3.74 -17.16
N ARG A 82 -4.13 4.66 -18.04
CA ARG A 82 -3.43 5.93 -18.30
C ARG A 82 -4.44 6.99 -18.68
N GLN A 83 -4.46 8.11 -17.95
CA GLN A 83 -5.46 9.19 -18.15
C GLN A 83 -6.89 8.62 -18.29
N ALA A 84 -7.21 7.65 -17.44
CA ALA A 84 -8.45 6.90 -17.53
C ALA A 84 -9.62 7.67 -16.91
N THR A 85 -10.81 7.52 -17.50
CA THR A 85 -12.07 7.97 -16.89
C THR A 85 -12.43 7.07 -15.71
N GLU A 86 -13.29 7.54 -14.82
CA GLU A 86 -13.76 6.76 -13.66
C GLU A 86 -14.37 5.42 -14.08
N GLU A 87 -15.15 5.40 -15.16
CA GLU A 87 -15.73 4.18 -15.71
C GLU A 87 -14.66 3.16 -16.13
N HIS A 88 -13.60 3.62 -16.82
CA HIS A 88 -12.47 2.75 -17.19
C HIS A 88 -11.69 2.27 -15.97
N VAL A 89 -11.53 3.11 -14.96
CA VAL A 89 -10.89 2.72 -13.69
C VAL A 89 -11.67 1.59 -13.04
N LEU A 90 -13.00 1.71 -12.91
CA LEU A 90 -13.86 0.68 -12.31
C LEU A 90 -13.76 -0.65 -13.05
N LYS A 91 -13.77 -0.63 -14.39
CA LYS A 91 -13.59 -1.83 -15.22
C LYS A 91 -12.18 -2.43 -15.11
N GLY A 92 -11.18 -1.63 -14.76
CA GLY A 92 -9.79 -2.06 -14.61
C GLY A 92 -9.44 -2.69 -13.26
N ILE A 93 -10.35 -2.66 -12.28
CA ILE A 93 -10.13 -3.29 -10.96
C ILE A 93 -10.33 -4.80 -11.08
N ALA A 94 -9.28 -5.57 -10.79
CA ALA A 94 -9.35 -7.03 -10.76
C ALA A 94 -9.80 -7.57 -9.40
N GLY A 95 -9.58 -6.83 -8.32
CA GLY A 95 -9.99 -7.27 -6.99
C GLY A 95 -9.52 -6.37 -5.85
N TYR A 96 -9.92 -6.75 -4.65
CA TYR A 96 -9.63 -6.02 -3.42
C TYR A 96 -8.90 -6.91 -2.43
N GLY A 97 -8.11 -6.29 -1.56
CA GLY A 97 -7.41 -6.98 -0.49
C GLY A 97 -7.05 -6.07 0.66
N VAL A 98 -6.41 -6.64 1.66
CA VAL A 98 -5.87 -5.91 2.81
C VAL A 98 -4.36 -6.08 2.83
N ALA A 99 -3.66 -4.99 3.13
CA ALA A 99 -2.22 -5.03 3.34
C ALA A 99 -1.82 -4.21 4.55
N ARG A 100 -0.73 -4.62 5.18
CA ARG A 100 -0.05 -3.85 6.22
C ARG A 100 1.03 -2.99 5.56
N TRP A 101 0.86 -1.68 5.64
CA TRP A 101 1.90 -0.74 5.26
C TRP A 101 2.86 -0.53 6.44
N ILE A 102 4.16 -0.68 6.18
CA ILE A 102 5.21 -0.43 7.16
C ILE A 102 5.97 0.82 6.73
N SER A 103 6.10 1.76 7.67
CA SER A 103 6.93 2.95 7.51
C SER A 103 7.86 3.11 8.69
N ARG A 104 9.07 3.62 8.42
CA ARG A 104 9.92 4.17 9.47
C ARG A 104 9.25 5.40 10.06
N CYS A 105 9.19 5.49 11.38
CA CYS A 105 8.77 6.71 12.03
C CYS A 105 9.86 7.78 11.83
N ALA A 106 9.56 8.85 11.07
CA ALA A 106 10.51 9.93 10.82
C ALA A 106 10.78 10.78 12.09
N THR A 107 9.79 10.90 12.96
CA THR A 107 9.85 11.71 14.19
C THR A 107 10.34 10.94 15.42
N CYS A 108 10.40 9.61 15.34
CA CYS A 108 10.93 8.78 16.41
C CYS A 108 12.46 8.73 16.25
N ARG A 109 13.18 9.60 16.97
CA ARG A 109 14.63 9.44 17.14
C ARG A 109 14.91 8.07 17.76
N ARG A 110 16.07 7.47 17.40
CA ARG A 110 16.61 6.31 18.14
C ARG A 110 16.62 6.69 19.61
N LYS A 111 15.77 6.06 20.42
CA LYS A 111 16.03 5.95 21.85
C LYS A 111 17.03 4.82 22.02
#